data_AF-A0A2P6THS0-F1
#
_entry.id   AF-A0A2P6THS0-F1
#
_cell.length_a   1.000
_cell.length_b   1.000
_cell.length_c   1.000
_cell.angle_alpha   90.00
_cell.angle_beta   90.00
_cell.angle_gamma   90.00
#
_symmetry.space_group_name_H-M   'P 1'
#
loop_
_entity.id
_entity.type
_entity.pdbx_description
1 polymer ?
#
loop_
_entity_poly.entity_id
_entity_poly.type
_entity_poly.pdbx_seq_one_letter_code
_entity_poly.pdbx_strand_id
1 'polypeptide(L)'
;MERGGDGADGGAAFGAPELVEGVYASESTLHSSVAYLRNTLAGLGFCQDLNLLSVEPVDVVATCNTIYGLLLQHQKDCKFREQLKQEMHRLRLDMQAADKERGRLETRLAAKEREIGGLTNKAKAQGEQHKTDLKAAKREAEDLQKKVTGCERRIVQMQHEMKRKEREFERLQEKLSHYLSDKKKAEKSVLDMAGKLTQQLQAGPSASTRAGASARSDEGLKAVVAAYEAKQTDLAKENKDLKAALASLQAEYKEVLNRQVRQAAADASSSSAAAAAAADDAFLQSVPSMSEEELRAELASRAKALQRRLANLASLGASEKDFQSVAEQRLFTDLQTTQSVIRDQERLLTAVLAALRSSQQAKEAQHQADMRRMAQHYQAQLAAAEQEIQRAKEAQAEAAQSEVDAVREQLTEVKEALQQRAAAEAAAAAAAARREAEEAAASQQAALARQLSVAQAAAEDARQRSAAASADAEAAAEQRAALEAEVAAERAALEEQRQAAAAAQQRYELLHKNYEALMRQYAPGVGAGVFLERAVRRKATELTELQLQDAAVAGSDGDTIPSARYREAEAMQQ
;
A
#
# COMPACT_ATOMS: atom_id res chain seq x y z
N MET A 1 70.23 -32.34 48.64
CA MET A 1 71.47 -31.75 48.11
C MET A 1 71.85 -30.66 49.11
N GLU A 2 72.77 -30.92 50.03
CA GLU A 2 74.25 -30.92 49.84
C GLU A 2 74.78 -29.48 49.72
N ARG A 3 75.79 -28.98 50.44
CA ARG A 3 76.64 -29.39 51.61
C ARG A 3 76.99 -28.07 52.35
N GLY A 4 77.50 -27.95 53.57
CA GLY A 4 78.23 -28.86 54.47
C GLY A 4 79.66 -28.32 54.74
N GLY A 5 80.09 -28.25 56.00
CA GLY A 5 81.41 -27.69 56.45
C GLY A 5 81.26 -26.30 57.09
N ASP A 6 81.35 -26.05 58.41
CA ASP A 6 81.97 -26.73 59.57
C ASP A 6 83.45 -26.35 59.84
N GLY A 7 83.77 -26.15 61.11
CA GLY A 7 85.10 -25.82 61.66
C GLY A 7 85.46 -24.32 61.74
N ALA A 8 86.01 -23.74 62.81
CA ALA A 8 86.01 -23.97 64.27
C ALA A 8 87.10 -23.04 64.86
N ASP A 9 86.78 -22.39 65.99
CA ASP A 9 87.70 -21.87 67.03
C ASP A 9 88.72 -20.75 66.67
N GLY A 10 89.00 -19.86 67.62
CA GLY A 10 89.86 -18.70 67.33
C GLY A 10 89.96 -17.53 68.32
N GLY A 11 89.52 -17.66 69.58
CA GLY A 11 90.10 -16.92 70.70
C GLY A 11 89.72 -15.45 71.00
N ALA A 12 89.83 -15.14 72.29
CA ALA A 12 89.98 -13.83 72.91
C ALA A 12 88.83 -12.80 72.77
N ALA A 13 87.95 -12.85 73.76
CA ALA A 13 87.08 -11.78 74.20
C ALA A 13 87.75 -10.38 74.21
N PHE A 14 86.99 -9.38 73.78
CA PHE A 14 86.86 -8.10 74.51
C PHE A 14 85.43 -7.61 74.33
N GLY A 15 84.57 -7.90 75.30
CA GLY A 15 83.24 -7.32 75.35
C GLY A 15 83.36 -5.80 75.53
N ALA A 16 82.62 -5.03 74.74
CA ALA A 16 82.22 -3.71 75.20
C ALA A 16 81.32 -3.95 76.43
N PRO A 17 81.61 -3.35 77.59
CA PRO A 17 80.72 -3.48 78.73
C PRO A 17 79.41 -2.79 78.37
N GLU A 18 78.38 -3.61 78.13
CA GLU A 18 77.01 -3.29 78.48
C GLU A 18 77.05 -2.54 79.82
N LEU A 19 76.50 -1.32 79.86
CA LEU A 19 76.37 -0.57 81.11
C LEU A 19 75.25 -1.23 81.91
N VAL A 20 75.59 -2.38 82.49
CA VAL A 20 74.85 -3.03 83.57
C VAL A 20 74.47 -1.95 84.57
N GLU A 21 73.21 -1.92 85.00
CA GLU A 21 72.80 -1.21 86.22
C GLU A 21 73.50 -1.89 87.40
N GLY A 22 74.73 -1.45 87.64
CA GLY A 22 75.72 -2.11 88.47
C GLY A 22 76.89 -1.15 88.69
N VAL A 23 77.51 -1.24 89.86
CA VAL A 23 78.42 -0.19 90.33
C VAL A 23 79.70 -0.17 89.47
N TYR A 24 79.85 0.89 88.66
CA TYR A 24 80.97 1.10 87.73
C TYR A 24 82.37 1.04 88.38
N ALA A 25 82.46 1.23 89.69
CA ALA A 25 83.68 1.07 90.48
C ALA A 25 83.43 0.25 91.75
N SER A 26 84.31 -0.70 92.03
CA SER A 26 84.39 -1.47 93.28
C SER A 26 85.75 -1.23 93.95
N GLU A 27 85.92 -1.54 95.25
CA GLU A 27 87.17 -1.27 95.98
C GLU A 27 88.44 -1.77 95.28
N SER A 28 88.40 -2.96 94.66
CA SER A 28 89.55 -3.53 93.94
C SER A 28 89.81 -2.92 92.56
N THR A 29 88.81 -2.26 91.97
CA THR A 29 88.89 -1.68 90.60
C THR A 29 88.99 -0.17 90.58
N LEU A 30 88.70 0.49 91.72
CA LEU A 30 88.57 1.94 91.86
C LEU A 30 89.75 2.71 91.25
N HIS A 31 91.00 2.29 91.48
CA HIS A 31 92.17 2.99 90.96
C HIS A 31 92.22 2.98 89.41
N SER A 32 91.86 1.85 88.79
CA SER A 32 91.81 1.69 87.33
C SER A 32 90.61 2.42 86.72
N SER A 33 89.43 2.34 87.35
CA SER A 33 88.23 3.06 86.90
C SER A 33 88.42 4.59 87.02
N VAL A 34 89.04 5.08 88.10
CA VAL A 34 89.40 6.50 88.25
C VAL A 34 90.46 6.91 87.21
N ALA A 35 91.48 6.08 86.93
CA ALA A 35 92.45 6.39 85.88
C ALA A 35 91.81 6.45 84.47
N TYR A 36 90.88 5.53 84.16
CA TYR A 36 90.13 5.55 82.90
C TYR A 36 89.21 6.76 82.79
N LEU A 37 88.48 7.09 83.87
CA LEU A 37 87.65 8.31 83.91
C LEU A 37 88.51 9.56 83.76
N ARG A 38 89.62 9.70 84.50
CA ARG A 38 90.56 10.82 84.35
C ARG A 38 91.03 10.97 82.90
N ASN A 39 91.43 9.88 82.25
CA ASN A 39 91.88 9.91 80.85
C ASN A 39 90.75 10.21 79.86
N THR A 40 89.53 9.71 80.10
CA THR A 40 88.38 9.91 79.22
C THR A 40 87.83 11.34 79.37
N LEU A 41 87.75 11.85 80.60
CA LEU A 41 87.41 13.23 80.89
C LEU A 41 88.45 14.18 80.28
N ALA A 42 89.75 13.94 80.48
CA ALA A 42 90.80 14.71 79.83
C ALA A 42 90.70 14.67 78.29
N GLY A 43 90.45 13.49 77.71
CA GLY A 43 90.24 13.32 76.27
C GLY A 43 88.98 14.01 75.73
N LEU A 44 87.97 14.22 76.58
CA LEU A 44 86.77 15.01 76.29
C LEU A 44 86.92 16.51 76.68
N GLY A 45 88.09 16.93 77.18
CA GLY A 45 88.40 18.32 77.54
C GLY A 45 87.97 18.76 78.95
N PHE A 46 87.70 17.81 79.84
CA PHE A 46 87.22 18.03 81.21
C PHE A 46 88.27 17.82 82.29
N CYS A 47 87.99 18.28 83.52
CA CYS A 47 88.91 18.17 84.65
C CYS A 47 89.03 16.71 85.14
N GLN A 48 90.26 16.31 85.43
CA GLN A 48 90.59 14.94 85.88
C GLN A 48 90.18 14.70 87.34
N ASP A 49 90.41 15.70 88.20
CA ASP A 49 90.19 15.58 89.63
C ASP A 49 88.79 16.03 90.01
N LEU A 50 87.86 15.07 89.94
CA LEU A 50 86.48 15.22 90.39
C LEU A 50 86.41 15.06 91.93
N ASN A 51 86.60 16.16 92.67
CA ASN A 51 86.50 16.16 94.12
C ASN A 51 85.55 17.27 94.63
N LEU A 52 84.26 16.93 94.76
CA LEU A 52 83.24 17.80 95.35
C LEU A 52 83.41 18.03 96.87
N LEU A 53 84.28 17.26 97.52
CA LEU A 53 84.53 17.32 98.97
C LEU A 53 85.92 17.92 99.30
N SER A 54 86.58 18.55 98.31
CA SER A 54 87.81 19.31 98.57
C SER A 54 87.52 20.49 99.50
N VAL A 55 88.45 20.77 100.41
CA VAL A 55 88.40 21.97 101.26
C VAL A 55 88.70 23.23 100.43
N GLU A 56 89.43 23.07 99.32
CA GLU A 56 89.74 24.14 98.39
C GLU A 56 88.55 24.35 97.42
N PRO A 57 87.93 25.55 97.37
CA PRO A 57 86.71 25.76 96.58
C PRO A 57 86.93 25.65 95.06
N VAL A 58 88.18 25.74 94.59
CA VAL A 58 88.55 25.69 93.17
C VAL A 58 88.28 24.31 92.57
N ASP A 59 88.62 23.23 93.28
CA ASP A 59 88.44 21.85 92.81
C ASP A 59 86.96 21.48 92.68
N VAL A 60 86.14 21.95 93.63
CA VAL A 60 84.68 21.73 93.63
C VAL A 60 84.05 22.41 92.43
N VAL A 61 84.46 23.64 92.10
CA VAL A 61 83.99 24.38 90.91
C VAL A 61 84.42 23.69 89.62
N ALA A 62 85.68 23.23 89.52
CA ALA A 62 86.18 22.47 88.37
C ALA A 62 85.39 21.16 88.14
N THR A 63 85.03 20.48 89.23
CA THR A 63 84.21 19.26 89.24
C THR A 63 82.78 19.54 88.77
N CYS A 64 82.11 20.54 89.35
CA CYS A 64 80.76 20.95 88.97
C CYS A 64 80.65 21.36 87.50
N ASN A 65 81.61 22.15 87.01
CA ASN A 65 81.65 22.59 85.60
C ASN A 65 81.84 21.41 84.63
N THR A 66 82.64 20.42 85.02
CA THR A 66 82.82 19.17 84.26
C THR A 66 81.51 18.39 84.15
N ILE A 67 80.82 18.16 85.27
CA ILE A 67 79.54 17.43 85.30
C ILE A 67 78.47 18.17 84.49
N TYR A 68 78.39 19.51 84.64
CA TYR A 68 77.47 20.34 83.86
C TYR A 68 77.72 20.26 82.35
N GLY A 69 79.00 20.28 81.92
CA GLY A 69 79.37 20.14 80.52
C GLY A 69 78.95 18.80 79.90
N LEU A 70 79.13 17.69 80.63
CA LEU A 70 78.68 16.36 80.20
C LEU A 70 77.16 16.28 80.04
N LEU A 71 76.39 16.82 81.00
CA LEU A 71 74.93 16.85 80.93
C LEU A 71 74.44 17.69 79.75
N LEU A 72 75.05 18.85 79.51
CA LEU A 72 74.72 19.73 78.38
C LEU A 72 75.04 19.07 77.03
N GLN A 73 76.13 18.29 76.94
CA GLN A 73 76.46 17.52 75.75
C GLN A 73 75.43 16.42 75.48
N HIS A 74 75.08 15.62 76.50
CA HIS A 74 74.04 14.59 76.38
C HIS A 74 72.70 15.16 75.91
N GLN A 75 72.28 16.33 76.43
CA GLN A 75 71.04 16.98 76.02
C GLN A 75 71.03 17.37 74.53
N LYS A 76 72.18 17.76 73.96
CA LYS A 76 72.32 18.08 72.53
C LYS A 76 72.21 16.81 71.68
N ASP A 77 72.91 15.75 72.08
CA ASP A 77 72.93 14.47 71.35
C ASP A 77 71.55 13.77 71.35
N CYS A 78 70.72 13.98 72.38
CA CYS A 78 69.33 13.53 72.38
C CYS A 78 68.46 14.33 71.41
N LYS A 79 68.52 15.68 71.43
CA LYS A 79 67.77 16.55 70.51
C LYS A 79 68.07 16.25 69.03
N PHE A 80 69.33 16.03 68.69
CA PHE A 80 69.73 15.69 67.31
C PHE A 80 69.13 14.36 66.84
N ARG A 81 69.10 13.34 67.72
CA ARG A 81 68.50 12.02 67.41
C ARG A 81 66.97 12.06 67.29
N GLU A 82 66.31 12.97 68.00
CA GLU A 82 64.86 13.18 67.86
C GLU A 82 64.49 13.82 66.51
N GLN A 83 65.27 14.81 66.05
CA GLN A 83 65.06 15.49 64.76
C GLN A 83 65.14 14.50 63.58
N LEU A 84 66.18 13.66 63.53
CA LEU A 84 66.36 12.70 62.44
C LEU A 84 65.20 11.69 62.32
N LYS A 85 64.62 11.26 63.46
CA LYS A 85 63.45 10.37 63.49
C LYS A 85 62.19 11.03 62.90
N GLN A 86 62.03 12.34 63.08
CA GLN A 86 60.88 13.08 62.54
C GLN A 86 60.95 13.19 61.01
N GLU A 87 62.13 13.43 60.45
CA GLU A 87 62.33 13.50 59.00
C GLU A 87 62.04 12.16 58.29
N MET A 88 62.52 11.05 58.86
CA MET A 88 62.26 9.71 58.34
C MET A 88 60.77 9.33 58.41
N HIS A 89 60.06 9.74 59.46
CA HIS A 89 58.62 9.52 59.55
C HIS A 89 57.84 10.26 58.45
N ARG A 90 58.21 11.51 58.14
CA ARG A 90 57.57 12.31 57.08
C ARG A 90 57.68 11.63 55.71
N LEU A 91 58.89 11.26 55.29
CA LEU A 91 59.14 10.63 53.98
C LEU A 91 58.32 9.35 53.76
N ARG A 92 58.06 8.59 54.83
CA ARG A 92 57.25 7.37 54.79
C ARG A 92 55.78 7.65 54.46
N LEU A 93 55.23 8.78 54.91
CA LEU A 93 53.85 9.18 54.64
C LEU A 93 53.66 9.62 53.19
N ASP A 94 54.62 10.36 52.64
CA ASP A 94 54.59 10.85 51.25
C ASP A 94 54.56 9.68 50.25
N MET A 95 55.36 8.64 50.49
CA MET A 95 55.37 7.40 49.69
C MET A 95 54.00 6.70 49.69
N GLN A 96 53.35 6.58 50.86
CA GLN A 96 52.02 5.96 50.97
C GLN A 96 50.91 6.75 50.26
N ALA A 97 51.07 8.07 50.10
CA ALA A 97 50.12 8.89 49.35
C ALA A 97 50.22 8.61 47.84
N ALA A 98 51.44 8.47 47.30
CA ALA A 98 51.67 8.17 45.89
C ALA A 98 51.13 6.79 45.46
N ASP A 99 51.35 5.74 46.27
CA ASP A 99 50.85 4.39 45.97
C ASP A 99 49.31 4.31 45.89
N LYS A 100 48.60 5.08 46.74
CA LYS A 100 47.14 5.14 46.73
C LYS A 100 46.59 5.74 45.43
N GLU A 101 47.27 6.73 44.86
CA GLU A 101 46.83 7.36 43.61
C GLU A 101 47.09 6.46 42.40
N ARG A 102 48.20 5.71 42.37
CA ARG A 102 48.46 4.69 41.32
C ARG A 102 47.28 3.70 41.19
N GLY A 103 46.84 3.10 42.30
CA GLY A 103 45.76 2.10 42.29
C GLY A 103 44.39 2.63 41.82
N ARG A 104 44.12 3.93 42.05
CA ARG A 104 42.91 4.59 41.53
C ARG A 104 42.92 4.70 40.01
N LEU A 105 44.07 5.06 39.43
CA LEU A 105 44.24 5.18 37.98
C LEU A 105 44.11 3.82 37.28
N GLU A 106 44.70 2.76 37.84
CA GLU A 106 44.58 1.38 37.35
C GLU A 106 43.12 0.91 37.31
N THR A 107 42.34 1.18 38.37
CA THR A 107 40.91 0.83 38.45
C THR A 107 40.09 1.54 37.37
N ARG A 108 40.39 2.83 37.11
CA ARG A 108 39.71 3.64 36.08
C ARG A 108 40.03 3.15 34.66
N LEU A 109 41.24 2.67 34.41
CA LEU A 109 41.65 2.09 33.13
C LEU A 109 40.85 0.81 32.81
N ALA A 110 40.83 -0.15 33.75
CA ALA A 110 40.11 -1.42 33.59
C ALA A 110 38.60 -1.25 33.35
N ALA A 111 37.99 -0.20 33.93
CA ALA A 111 36.58 0.14 33.66
C ALA A 111 36.35 0.56 32.20
N LYS A 112 37.28 1.35 31.61
CA LYS A 112 37.17 1.84 30.23
C LYS A 112 37.40 0.76 29.18
N GLU A 113 38.28 -0.19 29.45
CA GLU A 113 38.51 -1.34 28.56
C GLU A 113 37.25 -2.22 28.41
N ARG A 114 36.51 -2.44 29.51
CA ARG A 114 35.24 -3.20 29.50
C ARG A 114 34.16 -2.50 28.67
N GLU A 115 34.07 -1.17 28.75
CA GLU A 115 33.12 -0.36 27.97
C GLU A 115 33.39 -0.47 26.46
N ILE A 116 34.67 -0.39 26.06
CA ILE A 116 35.11 -0.55 24.66
C ILE A 116 34.75 -1.96 24.14
N GLY A 117 34.96 -3.00 24.93
CA GLY A 117 34.55 -4.37 24.60
C GLY A 117 33.05 -4.51 24.35
N GLY A 118 32.22 -3.90 25.21
CA GLY A 118 30.76 -3.90 25.05
C GLY A 118 30.29 -3.21 23.77
N LEU A 119 30.81 -2.02 23.46
CA LEU A 119 30.48 -1.29 22.23
C LEU A 119 30.89 -2.06 20.96
N THR A 120 32.07 -2.70 20.98
CA THR A 120 32.58 -3.49 19.85
C THR A 120 31.66 -4.67 19.51
N ASN A 121 31.13 -5.36 20.53
CA ASN A 121 30.21 -6.48 20.32
C ASN A 121 28.84 -6.02 19.80
N LYS A 122 28.32 -4.89 20.29
CA LYS A 122 27.07 -4.30 19.80
C LYS A 122 27.13 -3.94 18.31
N ALA A 123 28.25 -3.33 17.87
CA ALA A 123 28.46 -2.97 16.48
C ALA A 123 28.50 -4.21 15.55
N LYS A 124 29.12 -5.32 15.99
CA LYS A 124 29.13 -6.59 15.24
C LYS A 124 27.72 -7.14 15.04
N ALA A 125 26.92 -7.22 16.11
CA ALA A 125 25.55 -7.74 16.04
C ALA A 125 24.65 -6.91 15.09
N GLN A 126 24.76 -5.58 15.12
CA GLN A 126 24.05 -4.70 14.19
C GLN A 126 24.48 -4.94 12.73
N GLY A 127 25.78 -5.11 12.49
CA GLY A 127 26.32 -5.43 11.16
C GLY A 127 25.88 -6.80 10.62
N GLU A 128 25.49 -7.74 11.46
CA GLU A 128 24.90 -9.03 11.05
C GLU A 128 23.42 -8.90 10.72
N GLN A 129 22.64 -8.18 11.53
CA GLN A 129 21.23 -7.88 11.26
C GLN A 129 21.05 -7.18 9.91
N HIS A 130 21.86 -6.15 9.61
CA HIS A 130 21.78 -5.47 8.31
C HIS A 130 22.09 -6.41 7.12
N LYS A 131 22.91 -7.45 7.30
CA LYS A 131 23.17 -8.47 6.26
C LYS A 131 21.99 -9.43 6.08
N THR A 132 21.21 -9.72 7.12
CA THR A 132 19.98 -10.53 7.00
C THR A 132 18.87 -9.73 6.32
N ASP A 133 18.68 -8.47 6.70
CA ASP A 133 17.65 -7.59 6.14
C ASP A 133 17.88 -7.37 4.63
N LEU A 134 19.12 -7.11 4.23
CA LEU A 134 19.52 -6.97 2.83
C LEU A 134 19.26 -8.25 2.01
N LYS A 135 19.36 -9.43 2.61
CA LYS A 135 19.04 -10.71 1.94
C LYS A 135 17.54 -10.91 1.79
N ALA A 136 16.74 -10.48 2.76
CA ALA A 136 15.28 -10.53 2.67
C ALA A 136 14.77 -9.61 1.55
N ALA A 137 15.17 -8.34 1.56
CA ALA A 137 14.77 -7.36 0.54
C ALA A 137 15.13 -7.80 -0.90
N LYS A 138 16.28 -8.46 -1.10
CA LYS A 138 16.66 -9.03 -2.41
C LYS A 138 15.72 -10.14 -2.88
N ARG A 139 15.29 -11.04 -1.98
CA ARG A 139 14.32 -12.10 -2.31
C ARG A 139 12.96 -11.54 -2.70
N GLU A 140 12.50 -10.52 -1.97
CA GLU A 140 11.24 -9.83 -2.29
C GLU A 140 11.29 -9.17 -3.67
N ALA A 141 12.40 -8.51 -4.02
CA ALA A 141 12.60 -7.93 -5.34
C ALA A 141 12.59 -9.00 -6.45
N GLU A 142 13.26 -10.14 -6.26
CA GLU A 142 13.24 -11.26 -7.21
C GLU A 142 11.83 -11.85 -7.40
N ASP A 143 11.05 -11.98 -6.33
CA ASP A 143 9.68 -12.52 -6.39
C ASP A 143 8.69 -11.53 -7.01
N LEU A 144 8.88 -10.22 -6.81
CA LEU A 144 8.15 -9.19 -7.55
C LEU A 144 8.50 -9.23 -9.04
N GLN A 145 9.77 -9.38 -9.41
CA GLN A 145 10.19 -9.51 -10.82
C GLN A 145 9.60 -10.75 -11.50
N LYS A 146 9.51 -11.89 -10.81
CA LYS A 146 8.79 -13.10 -11.29
C LYS A 146 7.30 -12.83 -11.52
N LYS A 147 6.65 -12.09 -10.63
CA LYS A 147 5.23 -11.70 -10.78
C LYS A 147 5.01 -10.76 -11.98
N VAL A 148 5.85 -9.74 -12.15
CA VAL A 148 5.79 -8.79 -13.28
C VAL A 148 5.92 -9.53 -14.61
N THR A 149 6.96 -10.34 -14.80
CA THR A 149 7.15 -11.14 -16.02
C THR A 149 6.05 -12.19 -16.25
N GLY A 150 5.36 -12.61 -15.19
CA GLY A 150 4.15 -13.45 -15.27
C GLY A 150 2.88 -12.69 -15.68
N CYS A 151 2.80 -11.38 -15.40
CA CYS A 151 1.74 -10.50 -15.89
C CYS A 151 1.96 -10.12 -17.36
N GLU A 152 3.19 -9.74 -17.74
CA GLU A 152 3.56 -9.40 -19.12
C GLU A 152 3.24 -10.55 -20.09
N ARG A 153 3.60 -11.79 -19.73
CA ARG A 153 3.27 -12.99 -20.52
C ARG A 153 1.76 -13.17 -20.71
N ARG A 154 0.94 -12.92 -19.68
CA ARG A 154 -0.53 -12.98 -19.79
C ARG A 154 -1.10 -11.88 -20.68
N ILE A 155 -0.57 -10.66 -20.61
CA ILE A 155 -0.97 -9.55 -21.49
C ILE A 155 -0.68 -9.92 -22.96
N VAL A 156 0.51 -10.43 -23.26
CA VAL A 156 0.88 -10.87 -24.62
C VAL A 156 -0.03 -12.02 -25.10
N GLN A 157 -0.33 -13.00 -24.25
CA GLN A 157 -1.26 -14.08 -24.58
C GLN A 157 -2.67 -13.53 -24.91
N MET A 158 -3.24 -12.67 -24.07
CA MET A 158 -4.54 -12.05 -24.33
C MET A 158 -4.55 -11.21 -25.61
N GLN A 159 -3.47 -10.50 -25.93
CA GLN A 159 -3.33 -9.78 -27.19
C GLN A 159 -3.31 -10.72 -28.40
N HIS A 160 -2.71 -11.90 -28.31
CA HIS A 160 -2.76 -12.91 -29.38
C HIS A 160 -4.16 -13.54 -29.54
N GLU A 161 -4.86 -13.81 -28.44
CA GLU A 161 -6.24 -14.31 -28.47
C GLU A 161 -7.21 -13.26 -29.05
N MET A 162 -7.05 -11.99 -28.67
CA MET A 162 -7.79 -10.85 -29.24
C MET A 162 -7.55 -10.74 -30.75
N LYS A 163 -6.28 -10.71 -31.20
CA LYS A 163 -5.91 -10.69 -32.63
C LYS A 163 -6.41 -11.90 -33.42
N ARG A 164 -6.57 -13.05 -32.77
CA ARG A 164 -7.20 -14.22 -33.38
C ARG A 164 -8.71 -14.01 -33.56
N LYS A 165 -9.39 -13.45 -32.54
CA LYS A 165 -10.82 -13.14 -32.59
C LYS A 165 -11.16 -12.04 -33.59
N GLU A 166 -10.32 -11.01 -33.70
CA GLU A 166 -10.42 -9.97 -34.74
C GLU A 166 -10.44 -10.61 -36.15
N ARG A 167 -9.48 -11.48 -36.47
CA ARG A 167 -9.44 -12.18 -37.76
C ARG A 167 -10.59 -13.18 -37.98
N GLU A 168 -11.08 -13.81 -36.92
CA GLU A 168 -12.28 -14.66 -36.99
C GLU A 168 -13.52 -13.82 -37.31
N PHE A 169 -13.61 -12.59 -36.77
CA PHE A 169 -14.68 -11.63 -37.04
C PHE A 169 -14.58 -11.06 -38.47
N GLU A 170 -13.40 -10.63 -38.92
CA GLU A 170 -13.15 -10.16 -40.29
C GLU A 170 -13.61 -11.21 -41.33
N ARG A 171 -13.23 -12.48 -41.16
CA ARG A 171 -13.66 -13.58 -42.04
C ARG A 171 -15.18 -13.82 -42.03
N LEU A 172 -15.84 -13.62 -40.89
CA LEU A 172 -17.31 -13.71 -40.81
C LEU A 172 -17.97 -12.52 -41.52
N GLN A 173 -17.39 -11.33 -41.40
CA GLN A 173 -17.83 -10.12 -42.09
C GLN A 173 -17.64 -10.24 -43.62
N GLU A 174 -16.51 -10.79 -44.08
CA GLU A 174 -16.26 -11.13 -45.48
C GLU A 174 -17.26 -12.16 -46.02
N LYS A 175 -17.51 -13.26 -45.29
CA LYS A 175 -18.52 -14.26 -45.66
C LYS A 175 -19.91 -13.65 -45.75
N LEU A 176 -20.31 -12.82 -44.80
CA LEU A 176 -21.59 -12.12 -44.82
C LEU A 176 -21.68 -11.16 -46.01
N SER A 177 -20.62 -10.40 -46.29
CA SER A 177 -20.52 -9.54 -47.47
C SER A 177 -20.66 -10.34 -48.77
N HIS A 178 -19.99 -11.49 -48.88
CA HIS A 178 -20.09 -12.38 -50.04
C HIS A 178 -21.53 -12.90 -50.21
N TYR A 179 -22.15 -13.41 -49.13
CA TYR A 179 -23.55 -13.84 -49.11
C TYR A 179 -24.52 -12.73 -49.54
N LEU A 180 -24.35 -11.50 -49.05
CA LEU A 180 -25.15 -10.35 -49.46
C LEU A 180 -24.88 -9.98 -50.93
N SER A 181 -23.65 -10.11 -51.42
CA SER A 181 -23.31 -9.86 -52.83
C SER A 181 -23.91 -10.92 -53.76
N ASP A 182 -23.91 -12.18 -53.37
CA ASP A 182 -24.49 -13.28 -54.14
C ASP A 182 -26.01 -13.24 -54.11
N LYS A 183 -26.61 -12.89 -52.96
CA LYS A 183 -28.04 -12.61 -52.88
C LYS A 183 -28.43 -11.47 -53.83
N LYS A 184 -27.65 -10.38 -53.88
CA LYS A 184 -27.84 -9.29 -54.86
C LYS A 184 -27.65 -9.73 -56.32
N LYS A 185 -26.68 -10.62 -56.61
CA LYS A 185 -26.49 -11.17 -57.97
C LYS A 185 -27.63 -12.11 -58.38
N ALA A 186 -28.13 -12.92 -57.46
CA ALA A 186 -29.28 -13.81 -57.66
C ALA A 186 -30.58 -13.02 -57.81
N GLU A 187 -30.80 -12.00 -56.96
CA GLU A 187 -31.88 -11.02 -57.14
C GLU A 187 -31.78 -10.33 -58.51
N LYS A 188 -30.57 -9.96 -58.95
CA LYS A 188 -30.34 -9.35 -60.27
C LYS A 188 -30.53 -10.32 -61.45
N SER A 189 -30.19 -11.61 -61.33
CA SER A 189 -30.45 -12.58 -62.40
C SER A 189 -31.93 -12.98 -62.48
N VAL A 190 -32.62 -13.03 -61.32
CA VAL A 190 -34.08 -13.08 -61.25
C VAL A 190 -34.69 -11.81 -61.86
N LEU A 191 -34.09 -10.64 -61.66
CA LEU A 191 -34.51 -9.37 -62.27
C LEU A 191 -34.29 -9.33 -63.80
N ASP A 192 -33.24 -9.95 -64.34
CA ASP A 192 -33.00 -10.06 -65.79
C ASP A 192 -33.93 -11.10 -66.46
N MET A 193 -34.24 -12.20 -65.77
CA MET A 193 -35.30 -13.15 -66.18
C MET A 193 -36.67 -12.47 -66.16
N ALA A 194 -36.97 -11.71 -65.10
CA ALA A 194 -38.15 -10.86 -65.04
C ALA A 194 -38.11 -9.77 -66.12
N GLY A 195 -36.94 -9.21 -66.46
CA GLY A 195 -36.80 -8.16 -67.49
C GLY A 195 -37.24 -8.57 -68.89
N LYS A 196 -37.31 -9.87 -69.20
CA LYS A 196 -37.92 -10.40 -70.44
C LYS A 196 -39.42 -10.68 -70.35
N LEU A 197 -39.99 -10.64 -69.15
CA LEU A 197 -41.42 -10.84 -68.88
C LEU A 197 -42.13 -9.51 -68.51
N THR A 198 -41.41 -8.58 -67.89
CA THR A 198 -41.85 -7.27 -67.40
C THR A 198 -41.66 -6.16 -68.47
N GLN A 199 -41.84 -6.52 -69.75
CA GLN A 199 -42.45 -5.58 -70.71
C GLN A 199 -43.98 -5.59 -70.60
N GLN A 200 -44.54 -6.39 -69.67
CA GLN A 200 -45.90 -6.25 -69.18
C GLN A 200 -45.92 -6.03 -67.66
N LEU A 201 -46.57 -4.94 -67.25
CA LEU A 201 -47.11 -4.63 -65.91
C LEU A 201 -46.13 -4.21 -64.77
N GLN A 202 -46.12 -2.89 -64.57
CA GLN A 202 -46.15 -2.10 -63.33
C GLN A 202 -45.86 -2.70 -61.92
N ALA A 203 -45.14 -1.86 -61.14
CA ALA A 203 -45.19 -1.64 -59.67
C ALA A 203 -44.60 -2.70 -58.71
N GLY A 204 -43.82 -2.23 -57.72
CA GLY A 204 -43.27 -3.00 -56.57
C GLY A 204 -44.14 -2.87 -55.30
N PRO A 205 -43.61 -2.90 -54.04
CA PRO A 205 -42.21 -3.07 -53.58
C PRO A 205 -42.05 -4.08 -52.37
N SER A 206 -40.98 -3.95 -51.54
CA SER A 206 -40.69 -4.62 -50.23
C SER A 206 -40.04 -6.04 -50.26
N ALA A 207 -39.22 -6.56 -49.30
CA ALA A 207 -38.67 -6.06 -48.01
C ALA A 207 -37.43 -6.88 -47.48
N SER A 208 -36.61 -6.29 -46.57
CA SER A 208 -35.81 -6.91 -45.46
C SER A 208 -34.63 -7.91 -45.75
N THR A 209 -33.63 -8.18 -44.87
CA THR A 209 -33.56 -8.10 -43.38
C THR A 209 -32.10 -8.01 -42.80
N ARG A 210 -31.93 -7.22 -41.72
CA ARG A 210 -31.04 -7.26 -40.50
C ARG A 210 -29.74 -8.08 -40.36
N ALA A 211 -28.78 -7.50 -39.61
CA ALA A 211 -28.31 -7.91 -38.25
C ALA A 211 -27.33 -6.81 -37.71
N GLY A 212 -27.14 -6.48 -36.43
CA GLY A 212 -27.68 -6.87 -35.11
C GLY A 212 -27.13 -5.85 -34.07
N ALA A 213 -27.07 -6.02 -32.74
CA ALA A 213 -27.65 -6.97 -31.77
C ALA A 213 -27.39 -6.43 -30.32
N SER A 214 -28.25 -6.70 -29.33
CA SER A 214 -27.95 -6.51 -27.89
C SER A 214 -28.78 -7.47 -27.02
N ALA A 215 -28.12 -8.30 -26.21
CA ALA A 215 -28.65 -9.60 -25.77
C ALA A 215 -29.20 -9.64 -24.32
N ARG A 216 -29.98 -8.63 -23.89
CA ARG A 216 -30.63 -8.62 -22.56
C ARG A 216 -32.09 -8.18 -22.49
N SER A 217 -32.73 -7.80 -23.61
CA SER A 217 -34.17 -7.48 -23.68
C SER A 217 -35.02 -8.57 -24.36
N ASP A 218 -34.39 -9.64 -24.84
CA ASP A 218 -34.98 -10.60 -25.78
C ASP A 218 -36.01 -11.57 -25.14
N GLU A 219 -35.87 -11.86 -23.84
CA GLU A 219 -36.75 -12.81 -23.13
C GLU A 219 -38.18 -12.26 -22.94
N GLY A 220 -38.29 -10.99 -22.51
CA GLY A 220 -39.59 -10.32 -22.33
C GLY A 220 -40.31 -10.06 -23.66
N LEU A 221 -39.56 -9.71 -24.71
CA LEU A 221 -40.11 -9.54 -26.05
C LEU A 221 -40.59 -10.87 -26.64
N LYS A 222 -39.87 -11.97 -26.43
CA LYS A 222 -40.34 -13.33 -26.81
C LYS A 222 -41.63 -13.72 -26.09
N ALA A 223 -41.76 -13.44 -24.81
CA ALA A 223 -43.00 -13.72 -24.07
C ALA A 223 -44.20 -12.94 -24.62
N VAL A 224 -44.02 -11.67 -24.99
CA VAL A 224 -45.07 -10.84 -25.61
C VAL A 224 -45.44 -11.34 -27.01
N VAL A 225 -44.45 -11.72 -27.84
CA VAL A 225 -44.70 -12.28 -29.17
C VAL A 225 -45.44 -13.63 -29.07
N ALA A 226 -45.01 -14.53 -28.19
CA ALA A 226 -45.67 -15.82 -27.99
C ALA A 226 -47.13 -15.66 -27.52
N ALA A 227 -47.41 -14.69 -26.65
CA ALA A 227 -48.78 -14.37 -26.21
C ALA A 227 -49.65 -13.82 -27.37
N TYR A 228 -49.04 -13.03 -28.28
CA TYR A 228 -49.72 -12.52 -29.48
C TYR A 228 -50.00 -13.64 -30.50
N GLU A 229 -49.04 -14.52 -30.75
CA GLU A 229 -49.17 -15.68 -31.62
C GLU A 229 -50.25 -16.65 -31.13
N ALA A 230 -50.27 -16.96 -29.82
CA ALA A 230 -51.33 -17.77 -29.21
C ALA A 230 -52.72 -17.16 -29.45
N LYS A 231 -52.90 -15.87 -29.13
CA LYS A 231 -54.16 -15.16 -29.35
C LYS A 231 -54.58 -15.13 -30.83
N GLN A 232 -53.62 -15.04 -31.75
CA GLN A 232 -53.88 -15.10 -33.19
C GLN A 232 -54.35 -16.51 -33.63
N THR A 233 -53.82 -17.58 -33.03
CA THR A 233 -54.30 -18.95 -33.31
C THR A 233 -55.71 -19.21 -32.77
N ASP A 234 -56.06 -18.68 -31.59
CA ASP A 234 -57.40 -18.82 -31.02
C ASP A 234 -58.46 -18.09 -31.86
N LEU A 235 -58.18 -16.84 -32.29
CA LEU A 235 -59.08 -16.08 -33.18
C LEU A 235 -59.28 -16.74 -34.55
N ALA A 236 -58.26 -17.44 -35.06
CA ALA A 236 -58.35 -18.20 -36.30
C ALA A 236 -59.23 -19.46 -36.15
N LYS A 237 -59.17 -20.10 -34.97
CA LYS A 237 -60.03 -21.24 -34.62
C LYS A 237 -61.49 -20.82 -34.47
N GLU A 238 -61.76 -19.76 -33.70
CA GLU A 238 -63.12 -19.23 -33.51
C GLU A 238 -63.76 -18.84 -34.86
N ASN A 239 -63.01 -18.20 -35.76
CA ASN A 239 -63.47 -17.90 -37.12
C ASN A 239 -63.82 -19.14 -37.95
N LYS A 240 -63.13 -20.26 -37.73
CA LYS A 240 -63.43 -21.53 -38.42
C LYS A 240 -64.73 -22.15 -37.88
N ASP A 241 -64.92 -22.11 -36.57
CA ASP A 241 -66.10 -22.67 -35.90
C ASP A 241 -67.36 -21.85 -36.24
N LEU A 242 -67.27 -20.52 -36.28
CA LEU A 242 -68.36 -19.64 -36.75
C LEU A 242 -68.77 -19.91 -38.21
N LYS A 243 -67.80 -20.16 -39.11
CA LYS A 243 -68.09 -20.52 -40.51
C LYS A 243 -68.80 -21.87 -40.63
N ALA A 244 -68.45 -22.84 -39.77
CA ALA A 244 -69.11 -24.14 -39.75
C ALA A 244 -70.58 -24.04 -39.27
N ALA A 245 -70.84 -23.26 -38.22
CA ALA A 245 -72.20 -23.03 -37.72
C ALA A 245 -73.11 -22.36 -38.77
N LEU A 246 -72.59 -21.37 -39.50
CA LEU A 246 -73.33 -20.66 -40.55
C LEU A 246 -73.69 -21.59 -41.72
N ALA A 247 -72.81 -22.52 -42.09
CA ALA A 247 -73.09 -23.53 -43.11
C ALA A 247 -74.20 -24.52 -42.68
N SER A 248 -74.30 -24.89 -41.40
CA SER A 248 -75.37 -25.74 -40.88
C SER A 248 -76.76 -25.09 -41.03
N LEU A 249 -76.89 -23.84 -40.58
CA LEU A 249 -78.15 -23.07 -40.68
C LEU A 249 -78.63 -22.92 -42.13
N GLN A 250 -77.70 -22.76 -43.08
CA GLN A 250 -78.04 -22.71 -44.50
C GLN A 250 -78.54 -24.04 -45.08
N ALA A 251 -78.13 -25.18 -44.51
CA ALA A 251 -78.64 -26.50 -44.90
C ALA A 251 -80.07 -26.72 -44.38
N GLU A 252 -80.30 -26.42 -43.10
CA GLU A 252 -81.61 -26.53 -42.45
C GLU A 252 -82.68 -25.67 -43.15
N TYR A 253 -82.35 -24.42 -43.50
CA TYR A 253 -83.26 -23.53 -44.21
C TYR A 253 -83.69 -24.07 -45.59
N LYS A 254 -82.76 -24.70 -46.32
CA LYS A 254 -83.06 -25.34 -47.62
C LYS A 254 -83.98 -26.55 -47.48
N GLU A 255 -83.90 -27.30 -46.39
CA GLU A 255 -84.74 -28.48 -46.18
C GLU A 255 -86.21 -28.09 -45.94
N VAL A 256 -86.44 -27.04 -45.14
CA VAL A 256 -87.79 -26.51 -44.87
C VAL A 256 -88.50 -26.04 -46.15
N LEU A 257 -87.79 -25.27 -47.00
CA LEU A 257 -88.36 -24.73 -48.24
C LEU A 257 -88.79 -25.84 -49.21
N ASN A 258 -87.94 -26.86 -49.39
CA ASN A 258 -88.23 -28.01 -50.25
C ASN A 258 -89.43 -28.84 -49.79
N ARG A 259 -89.77 -28.78 -48.49
CA ARG A 259 -90.93 -29.49 -47.92
C ARG A 259 -92.26 -28.85 -48.32
N GLN A 260 -92.30 -27.51 -48.36
CA GLN A 260 -93.51 -26.73 -48.69
C GLN A 260 -93.89 -26.87 -50.17
N VAL A 261 -92.92 -26.78 -51.09
CA VAL A 261 -93.13 -26.91 -52.54
C VAL A 261 -93.78 -28.25 -52.92
N ARG A 262 -93.40 -29.34 -52.23
CA ARG A 262 -93.96 -30.68 -52.48
C ARG A 262 -95.41 -30.85 -52.04
N GLN A 263 -95.91 -30.01 -51.12
CA GLN A 263 -97.31 -30.06 -50.68
C GLN A 263 -98.24 -29.36 -51.68
N ALA A 264 -97.83 -28.21 -52.23
CA ALA A 264 -98.65 -27.43 -53.15
C ALA A 264 -98.91 -28.12 -54.52
N ALA A 265 -98.02 -29.03 -54.94
CA ALA A 265 -98.11 -29.67 -56.25
C ALA A 265 -99.13 -30.83 -56.34
N ALA A 266 -99.70 -31.29 -55.21
CA ALA A 266 -100.53 -32.49 -55.18
C ALA A 266 -102.01 -32.26 -55.58
N ASP A 267 -102.52 -31.04 -55.48
CA ASP A 267 -103.97 -30.80 -55.39
C ASP A 267 -104.69 -30.45 -56.72
N ALA A 268 -103.98 -30.35 -57.86
CA ALA A 268 -104.43 -29.51 -58.99
C ALA A 268 -104.68 -30.17 -60.38
N SER A 269 -104.93 -31.48 -60.51
CA SER A 269 -104.93 -32.16 -61.83
C SER A 269 -106.22 -32.90 -62.26
N SER A 270 -107.04 -32.32 -63.17
CA SER A 270 -107.86 -33.07 -64.16
C SER A 270 -108.49 -32.26 -65.32
N SER A 271 -108.45 -32.83 -66.54
CA SER A 271 -109.11 -32.42 -67.82
C SER A 271 -108.46 -31.34 -68.73
N SER A 272 -108.68 -31.44 -70.05
CA SER A 272 -107.78 -30.91 -71.11
C SER A 272 -108.07 -29.50 -71.66
N ALA A 273 -109.33 -29.10 -71.86
CA ALA A 273 -109.66 -27.70 -72.19
C ALA A 273 -109.44 -26.80 -70.96
N ALA A 274 -109.77 -27.33 -69.78
CA ALA A 274 -109.32 -26.79 -68.51
C ALA A 274 -107.79 -26.75 -68.45
N ALA A 275 -107.03 -27.76 -68.93
CA ALA A 275 -105.56 -27.71 -68.92
C ALA A 275 -104.96 -26.58 -69.77
N ALA A 276 -105.64 -26.02 -70.77
CA ALA A 276 -105.15 -24.83 -71.48
C ALA A 276 -105.40 -23.56 -70.65
N ALA A 277 -106.63 -23.35 -70.19
CA ALA A 277 -106.98 -22.21 -69.34
C ALA A 277 -106.25 -22.24 -67.99
N ALA A 278 -106.03 -23.43 -67.43
CA ALA A 278 -105.26 -23.70 -66.21
C ALA A 278 -103.75 -23.75 -66.46
N ALA A 279 -103.25 -23.94 -67.68
CA ALA A 279 -101.83 -23.68 -67.98
C ALA A 279 -101.54 -22.17 -68.11
N ASP A 280 -102.55 -21.37 -68.46
CA ASP A 280 -102.47 -19.91 -68.39
C ASP A 280 -102.72 -19.39 -66.97
N ASP A 281 -103.68 -19.94 -66.23
CA ASP A 281 -103.95 -19.58 -64.83
C ASP A 281 -102.86 -20.09 -63.87
N ALA A 282 -102.38 -21.33 -64.00
CA ALA A 282 -101.21 -21.81 -63.24
C ALA A 282 -99.92 -21.07 -63.61
N PHE A 283 -99.80 -20.55 -64.85
CA PHE A 283 -98.73 -19.61 -65.17
C PHE A 283 -98.91 -18.30 -64.40
N LEU A 284 -100.08 -17.68 -64.44
CA LEU A 284 -100.35 -16.44 -63.69
C LEU A 284 -100.21 -16.61 -62.17
N GLN A 285 -100.54 -17.79 -61.62
CA GLN A 285 -100.36 -18.14 -60.20
C GLN A 285 -98.91 -18.49 -59.84
N SER A 286 -98.08 -18.92 -60.80
CA SER A 286 -96.64 -19.15 -60.59
C SER A 286 -95.76 -17.95 -60.92
N VAL A 287 -96.26 -16.94 -61.64
CA VAL A 287 -95.55 -15.67 -61.89
C VAL A 287 -95.01 -15.01 -60.61
N PRO A 288 -95.74 -14.98 -59.46
CA PRO A 288 -95.21 -14.43 -58.20
C PRO A 288 -94.14 -15.29 -57.51
N SER A 289 -94.01 -16.58 -57.86
CA SER A 289 -93.08 -17.52 -57.23
C SER A 289 -91.90 -17.92 -58.12
N MET A 290 -91.97 -17.64 -59.43
CA MET A 290 -90.83 -17.77 -60.36
C MET A 290 -89.77 -16.71 -60.10
N SER A 291 -88.50 -17.08 -60.28
CA SER A 291 -87.41 -16.11 -60.37
C SER A 291 -87.52 -15.24 -61.62
N GLU A 292 -86.85 -14.09 -61.60
CA GLU A 292 -86.85 -13.15 -62.74
C GLU A 292 -86.21 -13.76 -64.01
N GLU A 293 -85.38 -14.79 -63.87
CA GLU A 293 -84.76 -15.54 -64.97
C GLU A 293 -85.73 -16.58 -65.56
N GLU A 294 -86.39 -17.37 -64.71
CA GLU A 294 -87.42 -18.34 -65.11
C GLU A 294 -88.61 -17.64 -65.80
N LEU A 295 -89.09 -16.54 -65.22
CA LEU A 295 -90.16 -15.72 -65.81
C LEU A 295 -89.76 -15.18 -67.19
N ARG A 296 -88.51 -14.72 -67.38
CA ARG A 296 -88.02 -14.32 -68.72
C ARG A 296 -87.96 -15.49 -69.69
N ALA A 297 -87.52 -16.66 -69.25
CA ALA A 297 -87.40 -17.84 -70.11
C ALA A 297 -88.79 -18.30 -70.61
N GLU A 298 -89.76 -18.39 -69.71
CA GLU A 298 -91.15 -18.72 -70.04
C GLU A 298 -91.81 -17.66 -70.94
N LEU A 299 -91.71 -16.37 -70.60
CA LEU A 299 -92.24 -15.30 -71.45
C LEU A 299 -91.61 -15.28 -72.85
N ALA A 300 -90.31 -15.58 -72.97
CA ALA A 300 -89.63 -15.70 -74.26
C ALA A 300 -90.03 -16.97 -75.04
N SER A 301 -90.35 -18.07 -74.35
CA SER A 301 -90.93 -19.28 -74.95
C SER A 301 -92.33 -19.01 -75.50
N ARG A 302 -93.19 -18.38 -74.70
CA ARG A 302 -94.56 -17.96 -75.06
C ARG A 302 -94.56 -16.95 -76.22
N ALA A 303 -93.66 -15.97 -76.21
CA ALA A 303 -93.48 -15.02 -77.33
C ALA A 303 -93.12 -15.74 -78.64
N LYS A 304 -92.16 -16.69 -78.62
CA LYS A 304 -91.83 -17.52 -79.79
C LYS A 304 -93.00 -18.38 -80.26
N ALA A 305 -93.82 -18.90 -79.34
CA ALA A 305 -95.02 -19.67 -79.68
C ALA A 305 -96.09 -18.80 -80.35
N LEU A 306 -96.32 -17.57 -79.86
CA LEU A 306 -97.24 -16.61 -80.47
C LEU A 306 -96.74 -16.13 -81.84
N GLN A 307 -95.43 -15.88 -82.00
CA GLN A 307 -94.82 -15.57 -83.30
C GLN A 307 -95.04 -16.68 -84.34
N ARG A 308 -94.89 -17.95 -83.94
CA ARG A 308 -95.22 -19.10 -84.82
C ARG A 308 -96.72 -19.13 -85.17
N ARG A 309 -97.61 -18.87 -84.21
CA ARG A 309 -99.06 -18.77 -84.47
C ARG A 309 -99.40 -17.62 -85.42
N LEU A 310 -98.77 -16.45 -85.27
CA LEU A 310 -98.95 -15.31 -86.17
C LEU A 310 -98.42 -15.60 -87.58
N ALA A 311 -97.28 -16.26 -87.73
CA ALA A 311 -96.77 -16.67 -89.03
C ALA A 311 -97.74 -17.64 -89.74
N ASN A 312 -98.26 -18.63 -89.01
CA ASN A 312 -99.27 -19.57 -89.53
C ASN A 312 -100.58 -18.86 -89.90
N LEU A 313 -101.06 -17.92 -89.09
CA LEU A 313 -102.27 -17.14 -89.38
C LEU A 313 -102.08 -16.18 -90.56
N ALA A 314 -100.89 -15.59 -90.71
CA ALA A 314 -100.56 -14.75 -91.87
C ALA A 314 -100.50 -15.56 -93.17
N SER A 315 -100.10 -16.84 -93.12
CA SER A 315 -100.08 -17.70 -94.31
C SER A 315 -101.46 -18.10 -94.86
N LEU A 316 -102.55 -17.85 -94.11
CA LEU A 316 -103.91 -18.24 -94.51
C LEU A 316 -104.54 -17.30 -95.55
N GLY A 317 -103.98 -16.12 -95.80
CA GLY A 317 -104.13 -15.34 -97.05
C GLY A 317 -105.52 -14.88 -97.51
N ALA A 318 -106.61 -15.22 -96.82
CA ALA A 318 -107.98 -15.03 -97.31
C ALA A 318 -108.42 -13.55 -97.31
N SER A 319 -109.19 -13.17 -98.33
CA SER A 319 -109.84 -11.87 -98.46
C SER A 319 -111.31 -11.94 -98.04
N GLU A 320 -111.87 -10.83 -97.54
CA GLU A 320 -113.30 -10.71 -97.22
C GLU A 320 -114.20 -11.01 -98.42
N LYS A 321 -113.67 -10.81 -99.64
CA LYS A 321 -114.34 -11.06 -100.93
C LYS A 321 -114.48 -12.54 -101.27
N ASP A 322 -113.77 -13.44 -100.58
CA ASP A 322 -113.74 -14.87 -100.88
C ASP A 322 -114.94 -15.61 -100.23
N PHE A 323 -115.73 -14.93 -99.41
CA PHE A 323 -116.79 -15.51 -98.58
C PHE A 323 -118.19 -15.05 -99.01
N GLN A 324 -119.04 -16.00 -99.39
CA GLN A 324 -120.37 -15.73 -99.96
C GLN A 324 -121.49 -15.83 -98.93
N SER A 325 -121.28 -16.55 -97.83
CA SER A 325 -122.25 -16.70 -96.75
C SER A 325 -122.03 -15.68 -95.63
N VAL A 326 -123.13 -15.17 -95.06
CA VAL A 326 -123.12 -14.31 -93.85
C VAL A 326 -122.44 -15.03 -92.67
N ALA A 327 -122.50 -16.37 -92.60
CA ALA A 327 -121.82 -17.14 -91.57
C ALA A 327 -120.29 -17.17 -91.78
N GLU A 328 -119.83 -17.24 -93.02
CA GLU A 328 -118.40 -17.24 -93.37
C GLU A 328 -117.79 -15.85 -93.16
N GLN A 329 -118.50 -14.79 -93.55
CA GLN A 329 -118.09 -13.40 -93.31
C GLN A 329 -117.95 -13.10 -91.81
N ARG A 330 -118.87 -13.61 -90.97
CA ARG A 330 -118.74 -13.53 -89.50
C ARG A 330 -117.50 -14.28 -89.00
N LEU A 331 -117.29 -15.51 -89.47
CA LEU A 331 -116.12 -16.30 -89.09
C LEU A 331 -114.80 -15.62 -89.50
N PHE A 332 -114.80 -14.91 -90.63
CA PHE A 332 -113.68 -14.11 -91.10
C PHE A 332 -113.45 -12.86 -90.24
N THR A 333 -114.50 -12.14 -89.81
CA THR A 333 -114.35 -11.04 -88.85
C THR A 333 -113.86 -11.53 -87.48
N ASP A 334 -114.29 -12.72 -87.04
CA ASP A 334 -113.79 -13.35 -85.81
C ASP A 334 -112.31 -13.77 -85.96
N LEU A 335 -111.90 -14.22 -87.15
CA LEU A 335 -110.50 -14.51 -87.47
C LEU A 335 -109.63 -13.24 -87.55
N GLN A 336 -110.16 -12.13 -88.08
CA GLN A 336 -109.44 -10.84 -88.08
C GLN A 336 -109.29 -10.26 -86.67
N THR A 337 -110.33 -10.31 -85.84
CA THR A 337 -110.28 -9.82 -84.45
C THR A 337 -109.37 -10.69 -83.58
N THR A 338 -109.38 -12.01 -83.75
CA THR A 338 -108.38 -12.87 -83.08
C THR A 338 -106.96 -12.60 -83.57
N GLN A 339 -106.74 -12.32 -84.87
CA GLN A 339 -105.43 -11.88 -85.37
C GLN A 339 -104.95 -10.55 -84.76
N SER A 340 -105.81 -9.54 -84.59
CA SER A 340 -105.40 -8.28 -83.94
C SER A 340 -105.06 -8.50 -82.47
N VAL A 341 -105.88 -9.26 -81.73
CA VAL A 341 -105.60 -9.63 -80.33
C VAL A 341 -104.24 -10.33 -80.18
N ILE A 342 -103.91 -11.28 -81.05
CA ILE A 342 -102.62 -12.00 -80.99
C ILE A 342 -101.44 -11.07 -81.32
N ARG A 343 -101.59 -10.13 -82.26
CA ARG A 343 -100.54 -9.11 -82.56
C ARG A 343 -100.30 -8.17 -81.38
N ASP A 344 -101.35 -7.75 -80.69
CA ASP A 344 -101.21 -6.87 -79.52
C ASP A 344 -100.65 -7.63 -78.30
N GLN A 345 -100.98 -8.92 -78.14
CA GLN A 345 -100.32 -9.81 -77.17
C GLN A 345 -98.80 -9.96 -77.45
N GLU A 346 -98.39 -10.14 -78.72
CA GLU A 346 -96.97 -10.22 -79.08
C GLU A 346 -96.21 -8.92 -78.73
N ARG A 347 -96.80 -7.76 -79.08
CA ARG A 347 -96.24 -6.44 -78.76
C ARG A 347 -96.06 -6.25 -77.25
N LEU A 348 -97.08 -6.60 -76.47
CA LEU A 348 -97.06 -6.44 -75.01
C LEU A 348 -96.01 -7.37 -74.37
N LEU A 349 -95.94 -8.64 -74.77
CA LEU A 349 -94.91 -9.57 -74.29
C LEU A 349 -93.49 -9.11 -74.66
N THR A 350 -93.30 -8.58 -75.87
CA THR A 350 -92.01 -8.04 -76.31
C THR A 350 -91.60 -6.83 -75.48
N ALA A 351 -92.53 -5.92 -75.18
CA ALA A 351 -92.30 -4.78 -74.31
C ALA A 351 -91.97 -5.20 -72.86
N VAL A 352 -92.69 -6.18 -72.30
CA VAL A 352 -92.42 -6.72 -70.95
C VAL A 352 -91.03 -7.37 -70.88
N LEU A 353 -90.64 -8.17 -71.88
CA LEU A 353 -89.30 -8.76 -71.96
C LEU A 353 -88.19 -7.70 -72.06
N ALA A 354 -88.43 -6.60 -72.79
CA ALA A 354 -87.50 -5.48 -72.85
C ALA A 354 -87.39 -4.74 -71.51
N ALA A 355 -88.52 -4.41 -70.87
CA ALA A 355 -88.58 -3.74 -69.57
C ALA A 355 -87.89 -4.56 -68.48
N LEU A 356 -88.12 -5.88 -68.46
CA LEU A 356 -87.40 -6.82 -67.60
C LEU A 356 -85.89 -6.72 -67.87
N ARG A 357 -85.40 -6.88 -69.10
CA ARG A 357 -83.96 -6.78 -69.39
C ARG A 357 -83.33 -5.46 -68.91
N SER A 358 -83.99 -4.32 -69.10
CA SER A 358 -83.50 -3.04 -68.57
C SER A 358 -83.48 -2.98 -67.04
N SER A 359 -84.47 -3.59 -66.36
CA SER A 359 -84.51 -3.67 -64.89
C SER A 359 -83.33 -4.48 -64.33
N GLN A 360 -83.01 -5.63 -64.94
CA GLN A 360 -81.84 -6.43 -64.56
C GLN A 360 -80.53 -5.68 -64.80
N GLN A 361 -80.34 -5.04 -65.95
CA GLN A 361 -79.16 -4.24 -66.22
C GLN A 361 -78.99 -3.09 -65.21
N ALA A 362 -80.09 -2.45 -64.78
CA ALA A 362 -80.06 -1.44 -63.74
C ALA A 362 -79.66 -2.02 -62.36
N LYS A 363 -80.21 -3.18 -61.97
CA LYS A 363 -79.83 -3.90 -60.74
C LYS A 363 -78.36 -4.32 -60.74
N GLU A 364 -77.87 -4.86 -61.85
CA GLU A 364 -76.47 -5.25 -62.02
C GLU A 364 -75.53 -4.04 -61.96
N ALA A 365 -75.88 -2.93 -62.63
CA ALA A 365 -75.12 -1.69 -62.57
C ALA A 365 -75.09 -1.09 -61.14
N GLN A 366 -76.21 -1.14 -60.42
CA GLN A 366 -76.28 -0.72 -59.01
C GLN A 366 -75.42 -1.61 -58.11
N HIS A 367 -75.52 -2.94 -58.25
CA HIS A 367 -74.69 -3.87 -57.48
C HIS A 367 -73.20 -3.67 -57.76
N GLN A 368 -72.80 -3.44 -59.01
CA GLN A 368 -71.42 -3.09 -59.37
C GLN A 368 -70.98 -1.75 -58.76
N ALA A 369 -71.86 -0.74 -58.71
CA ALA A 369 -71.56 0.55 -58.08
C ALA A 369 -71.37 0.41 -56.56
N ASP A 370 -72.22 -0.38 -55.89
CA ASP A 370 -72.12 -0.61 -54.44
C ASP A 370 -70.92 -1.49 -54.07
N MET A 371 -70.59 -2.50 -54.88
CA MET A 371 -69.32 -3.24 -54.75
C MET A 371 -68.09 -2.35 -54.93
N ARG A 372 -68.11 -1.40 -55.88
CA ARG A 372 -67.03 -0.40 -56.04
C ARG A 372 -66.93 0.54 -54.85
N ARG A 373 -68.06 1.01 -54.30
CA ARG A 373 -68.10 1.84 -53.08
C ARG A 373 -67.52 1.09 -51.87
N MET A 374 -67.91 -0.17 -51.67
CA MET A 374 -67.32 -0.99 -50.60
C MET A 374 -65.81 -1.19 -50.80
N ALA A 375 -65.37 -1.50 -52.03
CA ALA A 375 -63.94 -1.65 -52.33
C ALA A 375 -63.15 -0.35 -52.05
N GLN A 376 -63.69 0.81 -52.47
CA GLN A 376 -63.10 2.12 -52.18
C GLN A 376 -63.06 2.42 -50.67
N HIS A 377 -64.12 2.08 -49.94
CA HIS A 377 -64.17 2.26 -48.48
C HIS A 377 -63.13 1.40 -47.76
N TYR A 378 -63.02 0.11 -48.11
CA TYR A 378 -61.98 -0.76 -47.56
C TYR A 378 -60.57 -0.28 -47.93
N GLN A 379 -60.35 0.18 -49.17
CA GLN A 379 -59.07 0.71 -49.60
C GLN A 379 -58.70 2.01 -48.86
N ALA A 380 -59.68 2.88 -48.58
CA ALA A 380 -59.48 4.08 -47.77
C ALA A 380 -59.20 3.74 -46.30
N GLN A 381 -59.88 2.75 -45.71
CA GLN A 381 -59.61 2.26 -44.36
C GLN A 381 -58.20 1.64 -44.24
N LEU A 382 -57.77 0.86 -45.24
CA LEU A 382 -56.41 0.31 -45.27
C LEU A 382 -55.36 1.44 -45.37
N ALA A 383 -55.55 2.41 -46.25
CA ALA A 383 -54.64 3.55 -46.38
C ALA A 383 -54.58 4.41 -45.10
N ALA A 384 -55.71 4.58 -44.39
CA ALA A 384 -55.75 5.27 -43.11
C ALA A 384 -54.99 4.48 -42.01
N ALA A 385 -55.21 3.17 -41.91
CA ALA A 385 -54.50 2.31 -40.97
C ALA A 385 -52.98 2.25 -41.27
N GLU A 386 -52.58 2.22 -42.53
CA GLU A 386 -51.17 2.31 -42.94
C GLU A 386 -50.54 3.66 -42.52
N GLN A 387 -51.26 4.78 -42.66
CA GLN A 387 -50.80 6.08 -42.18
C GLN A 387 -50.71 6.15 -40.65
N GLU A 388 -51.65 5.56 -39.91
CA GLU A 388 -51.59 5.48 -38.45
C GLU A 388 -50.40 4.62 -37.98
N ILE A 389 -50.17 3.46 -38.61
CA ILE A 389 -49.00 2.62 -38.36
C ILE A 389 -47.70 3.37 -38.69
N GLN A 390 -47.67 4.16 -39.76
CA GLN A 390 -46.49 4.93 -40.15
C GLN A 390 -46.20 6.06 -39.14
N ARG A 391 -47.22 6.83 -38.73
CA ARG A 391 -47.09 7.84 -37.67
C ARG A 391 -46.65 7.23 -36.34
N ALA A 392 -47.18 6.06 -35.97
CA ALA A 392 -46.79 5.36 -34.76
C ALA A 392 -45.32 4.91 -34.80
N LYS A 393 -44.82 4.45 -35.96
CA LYS A 393 -43.39 4.13 -36.16
C LYS A 393 -42.50 5.36 -36.09
N GLU A 394 -42.94 6.48 -36.68
CA GLU A 394 -42.20 7.75 -36.66
C GLU A 394 -42.10 8.29 -35.22
N ALA A 395 -43.22 8.34 -34.48
CA ALA A 395 -43.24 8.72 -33.07
C ALA A 395 -42.41 7.76 -32.19
N GLN A 396 -42.42 6.45 -32.47
CA GLN A 396 -41.57 5.49 -31.75
C GLN A 396 -40.08 5.67 -32.08
N ALA A 397 -39.74 6.04 -33.32
CA ALA A 397 -38.37 6.34 -33.71
C ALA A 397 -37.87 7.65 -33.07
N GLU A 398 -38.71 8.69 -33.01
CA GLU A 398 -38.41 9.95 -32.30
C GLU A 398 -38.21 9.72 -30.80
N ALA A 399 -39.08 8.92 -30.16
CA ALA A 399 -38.93 8.56 -28.75
C ALA A 399 -37.64 7.75 -28.49
N ALA A 400 -37.33 6.76 -29.31
CA ALA A 400 -36.09 5.99 -29.19
C ALA A 400 -34.85 6.86 -29.45
N GLN A 401 -34.95 7.85 -30.35
CA GLN A 401 -33.87 8.79 -30.64
C GLN A 401 -33.63 9.74 -29.45
N SER A 402 -34.69 10.27 -28.83
CA SER A 402 -34.55 11.12 -27.64
C SER A 402 -34.03 10.36 -26.42
N GLU A 403 -34.40 9.09 -26.23
CA GLU A 403 -33.78 8.20 -25.22
C GLU A 403 -32.27 8.02 -25.47
N VAL A 404 -31.87 7.77 -26.73
CA VAL A 404 -30.45 7.63 -27.11
C VAL A 404 -29.67 8.93 -26.90
N ASP A 405 -30.26 10.08 -27.20
CA ASP A 405 -29.62 11.38 -27.02
C ASP A 405 -29.53 11.78 -25.54
N ALA A 406 -30.54 11.48 -24.71
CA ALA A 406 -30.45 11.62 -23.25
C ALA A 406 -29.36 10.71 -22.63
N VAL A 407 -29.22 9.46 -23.11
CA VAL A 407 -28.14 8.56 -22.67
C VAL A 407 -26.76 9.05 -23.13
N ARG A 408 -26.67 9.72 -24.29
CA ARG A 408 -25.42 10.37 -24.74
C ARG A 408 -25.05 11.55 -23.86
N GLU A 409 -26.03 12.37 -23.47
CA GLU A 409 -25.86 13.52 -22.58
C GLU A 409 -25.38 13.07 -21.18
N GLN A 410 -26.05 12.07 -20.58
CA GLN A 410 -25.59 11.43 -19.34
C GLN A 410 -24.18 10.83 -19.48
N LEU A 411 -23.84 10.25 -20.63
CA LEU A 411 -22.49 9.72 -20.87
C LEU A 411 -21.44 10.84 -20.98
N THR A 412 -21.79 12.03 -21.49
CA THR A 412 -20.89 13.19 -21.46
C THR A 412 -20.72 13.74 -20.05
N GLU A 413 -21.81 13.91 -19.29
CA GLU A 413 -21.73 14.33 -17.88
C GLU A 413 -20.86 13.39 -17.04
N VAL A 414 -21.05 12.07 -17.17
CA VAL A 414 -20.24 11.06 -16.46
C VAL A 414 -18.77 11.10 -16.89
N LYS A 415 -18.48 11.34 -18.17
CA LYS A 415 -17.10 11.51 -18.64
C LYS A 415 -16.44 12.77 -18.07
N GLU A 416 -17.16 13.89 -18.04
CA GLU A 416 -16.67 15.14 -17.47
C GLU A 416 -16.45 15.01 -15.96
N ALA A 417 -17.39 14.40 -15.23
CA ALA A 417 -17.24 14.11 -13.81
C ALA A 417 -16.03 13.18 -13.52
N LEU A 418 -15.79 12.17 -14.36
CA LEU A 418 -14.61 11.30 -14.25
C LEU A 418 -13.31 12.05 -14.58
N GLN A 419 -13.30 12.94 -15.56
CA GLN A 419 -12.15 13.78 -15.89
C GLN A 419 -11.84 14.79 -14.76
N GLN A 420 -12.86 15.46 -14.23
CA GLN A 420 -12.73 16.35 -13.07
C GLN A 420 -12.22 15.60 -11.85
N ARG A 421 -12.74 14.39 -11.59
CA ARG A 421 -12.28 13.54 -10.50
C ARG A 421 -10.82 13.09 -10.70
N ALA A 422 -10.43 12.65 -11.90
CA ALA A 422 -9.06 12.27 -12.20
C ALA A 422 -8.09 13.47 -12.08
N ALA A 423 -8.52 14.67 -12.50
CA ALA A 423 -7.76 15.91 -12.32
C ALA A 423 -7.63 16.30 -10.84
N ALA A 424 -8.69 16.12 -10.03
CA ALA A 424 -8.67 16.35 -8.59
C ALA A 424 -7.79 15.33 -7.85
N GLU A 425 -7.85 14.05 -8.22
CA GLU A 425 -6.98 13.00 -7.67
C GLU A 425 -5.51 13.25 -8.05
N ALA A 426 -5.22 13.67 -9.29
CA ALA A 426 -3.87 14.07 -9.71
C ALA A 426 -3.37 15.34 -8.99
N ALA A 427 -4.23 16.34 -8.78
CA ALA A 427 -3.91 17.55 -8.03
C ALA A 427 -3.68 17.24 -6.54
N ALA A 428 -4.47 16.34 -5.95
CA ALA A 428 -4.28 15.88 -4.57
C ALA A 428 -2.99 15.08 -4.42
N ALA A 429 -2.66 14.19 -5.36
CA ALA A 429 -1.38 13.46 -5.38
C ALA A 429 -0.19 14.41 -5.55
N ALA A 430 -0.29 15.42 -6.42
CA ALA A 430 0.75 16.45 -6.56
C ALA A 430 0.89 17.33 -5.30
N ALA A 431 -0.20 17.63 -4.60
CA ALA A 431 -0.18 18.35 -3.33
C ALA A 431 0.41 17.49 -2.19
N ALA A 432 0.10 16.20 -2.15
CA ALA A 432 0.71 15.24 -1.21
C ALA A 432 2.21 15.11 -1.45
N ALA A 433 2.65 14.90 -2.71
CA ALA A 433 4.07 14.83 -3.06
C ALA A 433 4.82 16.15 -2.77
N ARG A 434 4.17 17.31 -2.90
CA ARG A 434 4.74 18.60 -2.45
C ARG A 434 4.89 18.67 -0.94
N ARG A 435 3.90 18.24 -0.16
CA ARG A 435 3.99 18.17 1.30
C ARG A 435 5.07 17.20 1.76
N GLU A 436 5.15 16.00 1.17
CA GLU A 436 6.22 15.04 1.45
C GLU A 436 7.60 15.61 1.11
N ALA A 437 7.72 16.37 0.01
CA ALA A 437 8.97 17.06 -0.34
C ALA A 437 9.30 18.24 0.59
N GLU A 438 8.31 19.00 1.03
CA GLU A 438 8.45 20.09 2.02
C GLU A 438 8.81 19.54 3.41
N GLU A 439 8.19 18.46 3.85
CA GLU A 439 8.50 17.75 5.10
C GLU A 439 9.89 17.09 5.02
N ALA A 440 10.25 16.48 3.89
CA ALA A 440 11.59 15.95 3.66
C ALA A 440 12.63 17.08 3.69
N ALA A 441 12.39 18.21 3.01
CA ALA A 441 13.27 19.38 3.04
C ALA A 441 13.38 19.99 4.44
N ALA A 442 12.27 20.09 5.18
CA ALA A 442 12.27 20.56 6.57
C ALA A 442 13.03 19.59 7.50
N SER A 443 12.91 18.26 7.30
CA SER A 443 13.66 17.27 8.06
C SER A 443 15.16 17.32 7.75
N GLN A 444 15.54 17.58 6.50
CA GLN A 444 16.93 17.79 6.08
C GLN A 444 17.49 19.10 6.65
N GLN A 445 16.72 20.20 6.60
CA GLN A 445 17.11 21.46 7.24
C GLN A 445 17.25 21.32 8.75
N ALA A 446 16.34 20.60 9.42
CA ALA A 446 16.46 20.30 10.85
C ALA A 446 17.66 19.39 11.17
N ALA A 447 17.99 18.43 10.30
CA ALA A 447 19.17 17.59 10.44
C ALA A 447 20.46 18.40 10.25
N LEU A 448 20.52 19.28 9.24
CA LEU A 448 21.63 20.21 9.02
C LEU A 448 21.76 21.23 10.17
N ALA A 449 20.66 21.76 10.69
CA ALA A 449 20.65 22.64 11.85
C ALA A 449 21.18 21.92 13.12
N ARG A 450 20.80 20.65 13.33
CA ARG A 450 21.37 19.81 14.41
C ARG A 450 22.85 19.50 14.20
N GLN A 451 23.27 19.23 12.96
CA GLN A 451 24.69 19.03 12.65
C GLN A 451 25.50 20.32 12.86
N LEU A 452 24.97 21.48 12.48
CA LEU A 452 25.57 22.79 12.74
C LEU A 452 25.59 23.12 14.23
N SER A 453 24.52 22.84 15.00
CA SER A 453 24.53 23.09 16.45
C SER A 453 25.48 22.15 17.18
N VAL A 454 25.59 20.88 16.76
CA VAL A 454 26.59 19.94 17.29
C VAL A 454 28.01 20.35 16.89
N ALA A 455 28.23 20.83 15.66
CA ALA A 455 29.53 21.34 15.22
C ALA A 455 29.92 22.65 15.92
N GLN A 456 28.96 23.54 16.19
CA GLN A 456 29.16 24.76 16.98
C GLN A 456 29.46 24.43 18.43
N ALA A 457 28.67 23.56 19.07
CA ALA A 457 28.95 23.08 20.42
C ALA A 457 30.31 22.36 20.50
N ALA A 458 30.67 21.53 19.51
CA ALA A 458 31.98 20.88 19.45
C ALA A 458 33.13 21.87 19.19
N ALA A 459 32.90 22.96 18.44
CA ALA A 459 33.87 24.03 18.22
C ALA A 459 34.01 24.94 19.45
N GLU A 460 32.94 25.17 20.20
CA GLU A 460 32.94 25.87 21.50
C GLU A 460 33.62 25.01 22.56
N ASP A 461 33.30 23.71 22.66
CA ASP A 461 34.03 22.74 23.47
C ASP A 461 35.52 22.70 23.09
N ALA A 462 35.84 22.70 21.80
CA ALA A 462 37.24 22.72 21.34
C ALA A 462 37.94 24.04 21.68
N ARG A 463 37.25 25.18 21.58
CA ARG A 463 37.76 26.50 22.00
C ARG A 463 37.93 26.59 23.50
N GLN A 464 36.98 26.08 24.28
CA GLN A 464 37.06 26.01 25.75
C GLN A 464 38.16 25.05 26.18
N ARG A 465 38.34 23.90 25.51
CA ARG A 465 39.44 22.97 25.78
C ARG A 465 40.79 23.52 25.33
N SER A 466 40.87 24.31 24.26
CA SER A 466 42.11 24.98 23.86
C SER A 466 42.44 26.19 24.72
N ALA A 467 41.43 26.92 25.22
CA ALA A 467 41.59 28.02 26.16
C ALA A 467 41.90 27.51 27.57
N ALA A 468 41.30 26.40 28.00
CA ALA A 468 41.68 25.68 29.20
C ALA A 468 43.08 25.09 29.04
N ALA A 469 43.40 24.43 27.92
CA ALA A 469 44.76 23.94 27.68
C ALA A 469 45.81 25.05 27.55
N SER A 470 45.44 26.25 27.08
CA SER A 470 46.37 27.40 27.08
C SER A 470 46.49 28.01 28.47
N ALA A 471 45.41 28.13 29.25
CA ALA A 471 45.46 28.58 30.65
C ALA A 471 46.18 27.56 31.56
N ASP A 472 45.98 26.27 31.34
CA ASP A 472 46.69 25.17 32.01
C ASP A 472 48.16 25.13 31.56
N ALA A 473 48.48 25.48 30.30
CA ALA A 473 49.85 25.59 29.81
C ALA A 473 50.56 26.87 30.29
N GLU A 474 49.84 27.98 30.42
CA GLU A 474 50.33 29.24 31.02
C GLU A 474 50.53 29.04 32.52
N ALA A 475 49.55 28.49 33.25
CA ALA A 475 49.69 28.13 34.66
C ALA A 475 50.78 27.07 34.88
N ALA A 476 50.93 26.07 33.99
CA ALA A 476 52.04 25.12 34.06
C ALA A 476 53.38 25.74 33.66
N ALA A 477 53.41 26.79 32.82
CA ALA A 477 54.63 27.54 32.50
C ALA A 477 55.02 28.48 33.64
N GLU A 478 54.07 29.12 34.31
CA GLU A 478 54.27 29.91 35.53
C GLU A 478 54.69 29.00 36.69
N GLN A 479 54.05 27.84 36.88
CA GLN A 479 54.47 26.84 37.86
C GLN A 479 55.84 26.25 37.52
N ARG A 480 56.16 26.00 36.24
CA ARG A 480 57.51 25.59 35.84
C ARG A 480 58.54 26.70 36.06
N ALA A 481 58.22 27.95 35.76
CA ALA A 481 59.12 29.07 36.01
C ALA A 481 59.32 29.32 37.52
N ALA A 482 58.27 29.14 38.33
CA ALA A 482 58.35 29.16 39.78
C ALA A 482 59.18 27.99 40.32
N LEU A 483 58.94 26.76 39.86
CA LEU A 483 59.74 25.58 40.22
C LEU A 483 61.17 25.66 39.69
N GLU A 484 61.43 26.26 38.54
CA GLU A 484 62.78 26.50 38.03
C GLU A 484 63.49 27.61 38.80
N ALA A 485 62.76 28.64 39.26
CA ALA A 485 63.28 29.65 40.17
C ALA A 485 63.53 29.10 41.58
N GLU A 486 62.66 28.23 42.10
CA GLU A 486 62.86 27.49 43.35
C GLU A 486 64.03 26.52 43.22
N VAL A 487 64.11 25.70 42.16
CA VAL A 487 65.26 24.81 41.90
C VAL A 487 66.53 25.61 41.64
N ALA A 488 66.48 26.80 41.03
CA ALA A 488 67.63 27.68 40.90
C ALA A 488 68.05 28.29 42.25
N ALA A 489 67.10 28.68 43.10
CA ALA A 489 67.34 29.16 44.46
C ALA A 489 67.87 28.04 45.37
N GLU A 490 67.35 26.82 45.26
CA GLU A 490 67.85 25.62 45.93
C GLU A 490 69.22 25.22 45.41
N ARG A 491 69.49 25.32 44.11
CA ARG A 491 70.85 25.11 43.56
C ARG A 491 71.82 26.18 44.04
N ALA A 492 71.41 27.45 44.06
CA ALA A 492 72.21 28.54 44.60
C ALA A 492 72.46 28.36 46.11
N ALA A 493 71.43 27.98 46.88
CA ALA A 493 71.54 27.68 48.30
C ALA A 493 72.36 26.41 48.57
N LEU A 494 72.33 25.42 47.69
CA LEU A 494 73.11 24.19 47.78
C LEU A 494 74.56 24.41 47.29
N GLU A 495 74.80 25.34 46.37
CA GLU A 495 76.15 25.83 46.04
C GLU A 495 76.70 26.71 47.15
N GLU A 496 75.91 27.60 47.74
CA GLU A 496 76.28 28.39 48.92
C GLU A 496 76.51 27.46 50.13
N GLN A 497 75.68 26.44 50.33
CA GLN A 497 75.88 25.41 51.36
C GLN A 497 77.09 24.52 51.05
N ARG A 498 77.40 24.23 49.78
CA ARG A 498 78.65 23.54 49.39
C ARG A 498 79.87 24.42 49.57
N GLN A 499 79.79 25.71 49.29
CA GLN A 499 80.85 26.69 49.53
C GLN A 499 81.03 26.94 51.03
N ALA A 500 79.95 27.00 51.80
CA ALA A 500 79.95 27.09 53.25
C ALA A 500 80.43 25.78 53.88
N ALA A 501 80.11 24.62 53.31
CA ALA A 501 80.64 23.31 53.72
C ALA A 501 82.12 23.17 53.34
N ALA A 502 82.55 23.65 52.19
CA ALA A 502 83.97 23.70 51.78
C ALA A 502 84.75 24.71 52.63
N ALA A 503 84.17 25.87 52.96
CA ALA A 503 84.74 26.83 53.89
C ALA A 503 84.71 26.31 55.34
N ALA A 504 83.71 25.51 55.73
CA ALA A 504 83.65 24.82 57.01
C ALA A 504 84.61 23.64 57.05
N GLN A 505 84.89 22.97 55.93
CA GLN A 505 85.93 21.95 55.79
C GLN A 505 87.31 22.59 55.80
N GLN A 506 87.52 23.74 55.16
CA GLN A 506 88.77 24.51 55.25
C GLN A 506 88.96 25.08 56.66
N ARG A 507 87.90 25.57 57.31
CA ARG A 507 87.93 25.97 58.73
C ARG A 507 88.16 24.75 59.62
N TYR A 508 87.56 23.61 59.35
CA TYR A 508 87.79 22.36 60.08
C TYR A 508 89.21 21.85 59.85
N GLU A 509 89.78 21.98 58.65
CA GLU A 509 91.17 21.63 58.35
C GLU A 509 92.14 22.61 59.00
N LEU A 510 91.86 23.91 58.99
CA LEU A 510 92.65 24.92 59.68
C LEU A 510 92.54 24.74 61.19
N LEU A 511 91.37 24.40 61.71
CA LEU A 511 91.13 24.15 63.13
C LEU A 511 91.65 22.76 63.53
N HIS A 512 91.69 21.77 62.64
CA HIS A 512 92.37 20.49 62.82
C HIS A 512 93.88 20.67 62.76
N LYS A 513 94.43 21.45 61.83
CA LYS A 513 95.87 21.76 61.76
C LYS A 513 96.30 22.62 62.95
N ASN A 514 95.48 23.56 63.39
CA ASN A 514 95.71 24.34 64.60
C ASN A 514 95.54 23.49 65.86
N TYR A 515 94.54 22.59 65.93
CA TYR A 515 94.35 21.67 67.05
C TYR A 515 95.45 20.62 67.09
N GLU A 516 95.92 20.13 65.95
CA GLU A 516 97.06 19.22 65.84
C GLU A 516 98.38 19.94 66.18
N ALA A 517 98.55 21.22 65.82
CA ALA A 517 99.66 22.04 66.26
C ALA A 517 99.60 22.37 67.76
N LEU A 518 98.40 22.65 68.30
CA LEU A 518 98.16 22.88 69.72
C LEU A 518 98.40 21.59 70.53
N MET A 519 97.90 20.45 70.07
CA MET A 519 98.16 19.14 70.69
C MET A 519 99.63 18.73 70.54
N ARG A 520 100.34 19.14 69.48
CA ARG A 520 101.82 19.02 69.39
C ARG A 520 102.55 19.94 70.37
N GLN A 521 102.01 21.11 70.72
CA GLN A 521 102.57 21.99 71.76
C GLN A 521 102.27 21.50 73.19
N TYR A 522 101.07 20.99 73.45
CA TYR A 522 100.63 20.56 74.78
C TYR A 522 100.93 19.08 75.09
N ALA A 523 101.29 18.25 74.09
CA ALA A 523 101.70 16.85 74.27
C ALA A 523 102.76 16.37 73.24
N PRO A 524 104.00 16.88 73.28
CA PRO A 524 105.08 16.42 72.40
C PRO A 524 105.61 15.04 72.82
N GLY A 525 104.97 13.94 72.39
CA GLY A 525 105.59 12.61 72.56
C GLY A 525 104.76 11.33 72.35
N VAL A 526 103.43 11.39 72.20
CA VAL A 526 102.60 10.15 72.12
C VAL A 526 101.67 10.17 70.91
N GLY A 527 101.59 9.05 70.18
CA GLY A 527 100.99 8.93 68.84
C GLY A 527 99.45 9.02 68.76
N ALA A 528 98.88 10.18 69.07
CA ALA A 528 97.43 10.41 69.06
C ALA A 528 96.75 10.27 67.68
N GLY A 529 97.47 10.49 66.57
CA GLY A 529 96.90 10.48 65.22
C GLY A 529 96.26 9.14 64.79
N VAL A 530 96.79 8.01 65.26
CA VAL A 530 96.36 6.66 64.81
C VAL A 530 95.04 6.22 65.46
N PHE A 531 94.71 6.72 66.66
CA PHE A 531 93.44 6.42 67.33
C PHE A 531 92.27 7.22 66.75
N LEU A 532 92.50 8.50 66.41
CA LEU A 532 91.50 9.37 65.79
C LEU A 532 91.08 8.87 64.39
N GLU A 533 92.03 8.45 63.55
CA GLU A 533 91.71 7.94 62.21
C GLU A 533 90.84 6.65 62.25
N ARG A 534 91.01 5.82 63.28
CA ARG A 534 90.17 4.62 63.51
C ARG A 534 88.78 4.95 64.09
N ALA A 535 88.68 5.94 64.98
CA ALA A 535 87.39 6.34 65.55
C ALA A 535 86.48 7.02 64.50
N VAL A 536 87.04 7.92 63.68
CA VAL A 536 86.31 8.61 62.61
C VAL A 536 85.84 7.62 61.54
N ARG A 537 86.67 6.64 61.14
CA ARG A 537 86.24 5.59 60.20
C ARG A 537 85.09 4.72 60.75
N ARG A 538 85.05 4.41 62.05
CA ARG A 538 83.96 3.61 62.65
C ARG A 538 82.62 4.37 62.69
N LYS A 539 82.62 5.67 63.03
CA LYS A 539 81.39 6.48 62.99
C LYS A 539 80.88 6.72 61.57
N ALA A 540 81.75 6.71 60.56
CA ALA A 540 81.32 6.81 59.17
C ALA A 540 80.54 5.56 58.70
N THR A 541 80.89 4.37 59.18
CA THR A 541 80.21 3.12 58.83
C THR A 541 78.86 2.92 59.56
N GLU A 542 78.74 3.36 60.82
CA GLU A 542 77.47 3.31 61.57
C GLU A 542 76.38 4.19 60.93
N LEU A 543 76.75 5.31 60.32
CA LEU A 543 75.85 6.22 59.61
C LEU A 543 75.23 5.59 58.35
N THR A 544 75.94 4.68 57.68
CA THR A 544 75.43 3.90 56.54
C THR A 544 74.54 2.72 56.95
N GLU A 545 74.72 2.14 58.15
CA GLU A 545 73.90 1.02 58.61
C GLU A 545 72.52 1.47 59.12
N LEU A 546 72.43 2.66 59.74
CA LEU A 546 71.15 3.25 60.15
C LEU A 546 70.20 3.52 58.96
N GLN A 547 70.75 3.88 57.79
CA GLN A 547 69.97 4.08 56.56
C GLN A 547 69.36 2.77 56.00
N LEU A 548 69.85 1.59 56.42
CA LEU A 548 69.31 0.28 56.04
C LEU A 548 68.25 -0.26 57.01
N GLN A 549 68.22 0.20 58.27
CA GLN A 549 67.25 -0.26 59.27
C GLN A 549 65.88 0.45 59.15
N ASP A 550 65.85 1.73 58.78
CA ASP A 550 64.58 2.48 58.62
C ASP A 550 63.68 1.96 57.48
N ALA A 551 64.24 1.16 56.57
CA ALA A 551 63.51 0.45 55.51
C ALA A 551 62.71 -0.77 56.00
N ALA A 552 63.03 -1.34 57.16
CA ALA A 552 62.41 -2.57 57.67
C ALA A 552 61.21 -2.32 58.62
N VAL A 553 61.09 -1.12 59.19
CA VAL A 553 60.12 -0.79 60.26
C VAL A 553 58.87 -0.08 59.70
N ALA A 554 58.59 -0.23 58.40
CA ALA A 554 57.45 0.39 57.71
C ALA A 554 56.23 -0.54 57.52
N GLY A 555 56.19 -1.69 58.22
CA GLY A 555 55.30 -2.81 57.94
C GLY A 555 54.22 -3.15 58.99
N SER A 556 54.03 -2.34 60.04
CA SER A 556 53.04 -2.61 61.10
C SER A 556 52.14 -1.39 61.38
N ASP A 557 50.82 -1.65 61.34
CA ASP A 557 49.71 -0.86 61.90
C ASP A 557 49.45 0.54 61.29
N GLY A 558 48.20 0.97 61.04
CA GLY A 558 46.90 0.33 61.23
C GLY A 558 45.80 1.38 61.50
N ASP A 559 44.60 1.18 60.95
CA ASP A 559 43.33 1.85 61.32
C ASP A 559 43.19 3.39 61.13
N THR A 560 41.99 4.01 61.04
CA THR A 560 40.59 3.53 61.03
C THR A 560 39.66 4.39 60.13
N ILE A 561 38.40 3.95 60.00
CA ILE A 561 37.31 4.49 59.16
C ILE A 561 36.65 5.75 59.77
N PRO A 562 35.76 6.47 59.04
CA PRO A 562 34.34 6.32 59.44
C PRO A 562 33.36 6.08 58.27
N SER A 563 32.43 5.16 58.50
CA SER A 563 31.42 4.70 57.55
C SER A 563 30.27 5.69 57.32
N ALA A 564 29.80 5.78 56.07
CA ALA A 564 28.38 6.01 55.79
C ALA A 564 27.97 5.46 54.41
N ARG A 565 26.79 4.82 54.34
CA ARG A 565 26.04 4.45 53.13
C ARG A 565 26.56 3.28 52.28
N TYR A 566 26.46 2.08 52.86
CA TYR A 566 25.94 0.91 52.14
C TYR A 566 24.80 0.27 52.94
N ARG A 567 23.60 0.28 52.36
CA ARG A 567 22.53 -0.72 52.55
C ARG A 567 21.78 -0.82 51.22
N GLU A 568 21.21 -2.00 50.97
CA GLU A 568 20.34 -2.32 49.83
C GLU A 568 21.01 -2.40 48.46
N ALA A 569 21.63 -3.56 48.17
CA ALA A 569 21.51 -4.25 46.87
C ALA A 569 22.10 -5.68 46.89
N GLU A 570 21.80 -6.50 47.91
CA GLU A 570 21.97 -7.97 47.81
C GLU A 570 20.70 -8.68 48.29
N ALA A 571 19.79 -8.86 47.35
CA ALA A 571 18.70 -9.83 47.41
C ALA A 571 18.48 -10.36 45.98
N MET A 572 18.18 -11.66 45.87
CA MET A 572 17.94 -12.42 44.63
C MET A 572 19.17 -12.79 43.78
N GLN A 573 19.90 -13.79 44.25
CA GLN A 573 20.14 -14.98 43.41
C GLN A 573 19.30 -16.16 43.93
N GLN A 574 18.09 -16.29 43.39
CA GLN A 574 17.43 -17.55 43.03
C GLN A 574 16.64 -17.28 41.73
#